data_AF-C9WSQ6-F1
#
_entry.id   AF-C9WSQ6-F1
#
_cell.length_a   1.000
_cell.length_b   1.000
_cell.length_c   1.000
_cell.angle_alpha   90.00
_cell.angle_beta   90.00
_cell.angle_gamma   90.00
#
_symmetry.space_group_name_H-M   'P 1'
#
loop_
_entity.id
_entity.type
_entity.pdbx_description
1 polymer ?
#
loop_
_entity_poly.entity_id
_entity_poly.type
_entity_poly.pdbx_seq_one_letter_code
_entity_poly.pdbx_strand_id
1 'polypeptide(L)'
;KQRRIKLGFTQADVGLALGTLYGNVFSQTTICRFEALQLSFKNMCKLKPLLGKWLEEADNNNGAASGIDKLATQGRKRKKRTSIEVAV
;
A
#
# COMPACT_ATOMS: atom_id res chain seq x y z
N LYS A 1 -7.11 -1.18 -8.29
CA LYS A 1 -6.26 -1.72 -9.38
C LYS A 1 -6.06 -0.74 -10.54
N GLN A 2 -7.05 -0.53 -11.43
CA GLN A 2 -6.85 0.29 -12.64
C GLN A 2 -6.33 1.71 -12.35
N ARG A 3 -6.95 2.44 -11.42
CA ARG A 3 -6.54 3.80 -11.09
C ARG A 3 -5.11 3.90 -10.55
N ARG A 4 -4.73 3.01 -9.61
CA ARG A 4 -3.34 2.89 -9.12
C ARG A 4 -2.33 2.72 -10.27
N ILE A 5 -2.63 1.82 -11.22
CA ILE A 5 -1.75 1.56 -12.39
C ILE A 5 -1.67 2.80 -13.28
N LYS A 6 -2.80 3.47 -13.54
CA LYS A 6 -2.85 4.71 -14.34
C LYS A 6 -2.00 5.83 -13.71
N LEU A 7 -1.99 5.90 -12.38
CA LEU A 7 -1.18 6.84 -11.62
C LEU A 7 0.29 6.40 -11.45
N GLY A 8 0.70 5.25 -12.00
CA GLY A 8 2.08 4.76 -11.96
C GLY A 8 2.53 4.16 -10.61
N PHE A 9 1.62 3.95 -9.66
CA PHE A 9 1.98 3.41 -8.34
C PHE A 9 2.11 1.89 -8.36
N THR A 10 3.11 1.31 -7.70
CA THR A 10 3.16 -0.13 -7.42
C THR A 10 2.29 -0.50 -6.21
N GLN A 11 2.01 -1.80 -6.02
CA GLN A 11 1.31 -2.28 -4.83
C GLN A 11 2.11 -2.03 -3.53
N ALA A 12 3.44 -2.01 -3.62
CA ALA A 12 4.31 -1.71 -2.49
C ALA A 12 4.21 -0.22 -2.12
N ASP A 13 4.21 0.67 -3.11
CA ASP A 13 4.10 2.12 -2.91
C ASP A 13 2.78 2.49 -2.24
N VAL A 14 1.68 1.86 -2.66
CA VAL A 14 0.38 2.06 -2.01
C VAL A 14 0.41 1.60 -0.56
N GLY A 15 1.00 0.43 -0.29
CA GLY A 15 1.14 -0.07 1.08
C GLY A 15 1.96 0.84 1.98
N LEU A 16 3.01 1.47 1.42
CA LEU A 16 3.85 2.44 2.10
C LEU A 16 3.12 3.77 2.34
N ALA A 17 2.50 4.34 1.31
CA ALA A 17 1.79 5.61 1.39
C ALA A 17 0.63 5.56 2.41
N LEU A 18 -0.11 4.45 2.43
CA LEU A 18 -1.13 4.21 3.46
C LEU A 18 -0.52 4.12 4.87
N GLY A 19 0.70 3.58 4.99
CA GLY A 19 1.41 3.54 6.26
C GLY A 19 1.77 4.91 6.81
N THR A 20 2.17 5.83 5.93
CA THR A 20 2.44 7.23 6.28
C THR A 20 1.18 7.98 6.70
N LEU A 21 0.06 7.78 5.98
CA LEU A 21 -1.20 8.51 6.24
C LEU A 21 -1.97 7.98 7.45
N TYR A 22 -1.95 6.66 7.67
CA TYR A 22 -2.84 6.00 8.63
C TYR A 22 -2.09 5.21 9.72
N GLY A 23 -0.77 5.38 9.82
CA GLY A 23 0.07 4.82 10.88
C GLY A 23 0.31 3.31 10.83
N ASN A 24 -0.19 2.62 9.80
CA ASN A 24 -0.03 1.17 9.63
C ASN A 24 0.43 0.82 8.23
N VAL A 25 1.70 0.42 8.09
CA VAL A 25 2.28 0.03 6.81
C VAL A 25 1.67 -1.28 6.35
N PHE A 26 1.03 -1.26 5.17
CA PHE A 26 0.56 -2.48 4.53
C PHE A 26 1.64 -3.06 3.62
N SER A 27 1.62 -4.38 3.47
CA SER A 27 2.54 -5.07 2.56
C SER A 27 1.99 -5.11 1.13
N GLN A 28 2.88 -5.24 0.15
CA GLN A 28 2.50 -5.52 -1.24
C GLN A 28 1.52 -6.70 -1.33
N THR A 29 1.76 -7.78 -0.58
CA THR A 29 0.89 -8.96 -0.54
C THR A 29 -0.52 -8.63 -0.03
N THR A 30 -0.65 -7.72 0.95
CA THR A 30 -1.94 -7.24 1.45
C THR A 30 -2.72 -6.53 0.35
N ILE A 31 -2.07 -5.61 -0.38
CA ILE A 31 -2.69 -4.87 -1.49
C ILE A 31 -3.06 -5.83 -2.64
N CYS A 32 -2.18 -6.77 -2.97
CA CYS A 32 -2.44 -7.80 -3.98
C CYS A 32 -3.68 -8.63 -3.64
N ARG A 33 -3.80 -9.15 -2.41
CA ARG A 33 -4.97 -9.91 -1.95
C ARG A 33 -6.24 -9.08 -1.92
N PHE A 34 -6.16 -7.80 -1.56
CA PHE A 34 -7.30 -6.89 -1.65
C PHE A 34 -7.79 -6.75 -3.10
N GLU A 35 -6.87 -6.52 -4.07
CA GLU A 35 -7.20 -6.40 -5.49
C GLU A 35 -7.76 -7.70 -6.09
N ALA A 36 -7.36 -8.86 -5.56
CA ALA A 36 -7.86 -10.17 -5.97
C ALA A 36 -9.13 -10.64 -5.20
N LEU A 37 -9.67 -9.80 -4.31
CA LEU A 37 -10.78 -10.13 -3.42
C LEU A 37 -10.51 -11.32 -2.45
N GLN A 38 -9.25 -11.58 -2.11
CA GLN A 38 -8.78 -12.73 -1.30
C GLN A 38 -8.49 -12.41 0.17
N LEU A 39 -9.25 -11.49 0.76
CA LEU A 39 -9.25 -11.19 2.20
C LEU A 39 -10.63 -11.52 2.77
N SER A 40 -10.69 -11.72 4.09
CA SER A 40 -11.98 -11.86 4.76
C SER A 40 -12.84 -10.60 4.55
N PHE A 41 -14.15 -10.77 4.56
CA PHE A 41 -15.11 -9.66 4.39
C PHE A 41 -14.84 -8.50 5.36
N LYS A 42 -14.59 -8.83 6.64
CA LYS A 42 -14.24 -7.83 7.67
C LYS A 42 -12.98 -7.02 7.30
N ASN A 43 -11.96 -7.66 6.72
CA ASN A 43 -10.74 -6.97 6.28
C ASN A 43 -10.96 -6.14 5.02
N MET A 44 -11.80 -6.60 4.09
CA MET A 44 -12.19 -5.82 2.92
C MET A 44 -12.90 -4.53 3.31
N CYS A 45 -13.91 -4.62 4.18
CA CYS A 45 -14.65 -3.46 4.66
C CYS A 45 -13.76 -2.45 5.38
N LYS A 46 -12.72 -2.90 6.08
CA LYS A 46 -11.73 -2.00 6.72
C LYS A 46 -10.79 -1.33 5.73
N LEU A 47 -10.32 -2.05 4.71
CA LEU A 47 -9.34 -1.53 3.75
C LEU A 47 -9.97 -0.64 2.67
N LYS A 48 -11.22 -0.92 2.29
CA LYS A 48 -11.93 -0.19 1.22
C LYS A 48 -11.96 1.35 1.44
N PRO A 49 -12.37 1.89 2.60
CA PRO A 49 -12.38 3.34 2.80
C PRO A 49 -10.98 3.95 2.82
N LEU A 50 -9.97 3.25 3.38
CA LEU A 50 -8.59 3.74 3.42
C LEU A 50 -7.99 3.87 2.02
N LEU A 51 -8.18 2.83 1.19
CA LEU A 51 -7.73 2.83 -0.20
C LEU A 51 -8.50 3.81 -1.06
N GLY A 52 -9.79 4.02 -0.81
CA GLY A 52 -10.60 5.03 -1.49
C GLY A 52 -10.05 6.43 -1.26
N LYS A 53 -9.91 6.82 0.01
CA LYS A 53 -9.43 8.16 0.38
C LYS A 53 -8.01 8.44 -0.14
N TRP A 54 -7.08 7.49 0.02
CA TRP A 54 -5.73 7.63 -0.53
C TRP A 54 -5.75 7.88 -2.04
N LEU A 55 -6.66 7.22 -2.75
CA LEU A 55 -6.72 7.28 -4.19
C LEU A 55 -7.33 8.60 -4.68
N GLU A 56 -8.29 9.16 -3.94
CA GLU A 56 -8.78 10.53 -4.15
C GLU A 56 -7.67 11.58 -3.95
N GLU A 57 -6.88 11.42 -2.88
CA GLU A 57 -5.73 12.30 -2.61
C GLU A 57 -4.66 12.18 -3.69
N ALA A 58 -4.37 10.96 -4.16
CA ALA A 58 -3.39 10.70 -5.21
C ALA A 58 -3.84 11.23 -6.58
N ASP A 59 -5.13 11.09 -6.93
CA ASP A 59 -5.71 11.67 -8.15
C ASP A 59 -5.63 13.22 -8.13
N ASN A 60 -5.85 13.85 -6.97
CA ASN A 60 -5.78 15.31 -6.81
C ASN A 60 -4.33 15.85 -6.82
N ASN A 61 -3.37 15.08 -6.31
CA ASN A 61 -1.95 15.47 -6.28
C ASN A 61 -1.22 15.22 -7.62
N ASN A 62 -1.79 14.44 -8.55
CA ASN A 62 -1.15 14.11 -9.82
C ASN A 62 -1.05 15.31 -10.79
N GLY A 63 -1.56 16.49 -10.41
CA GLY A 63 -1.20 17.76 -11.04
C GLY A 63 0.25 18.21 -10.75
N ALA A 64 0.91 17.61 -9.77
CA ALA A 64 2.29 17.90 -9.35
C ALA A 64 3.12 16.61 -9.29
N ALA A 65 3.38 16.01 -10.46
CA ALA A 65 4.08 14.74 -10.65
C ALA A 65 5.59 14.74 -10.28
N SER A 66 5.99 15.34 -9.15
CA SER A 66 7.42 15.54 -8.80
C SER A 66 7.82 15.08 -7.39
N GLY A 67 6.90 14.53 -6.58
CA GLY A 67 7.18 14.24 -5.16
C GLY A 67 7.67 12.81 -4.82
N ILE A 68 7.55 11.85 -5.73
CA ILE A 68 7.55 10.41 -5.39
C ILE A 68 8.96 9.84 -5.17
N ASP A 69 9.99 10.42 -5.79
CA ASP A 69 11.38 9.94 -5.70
C ASP A 69 11.91 9.92 -4.25
N LYS A 70 11.30 10.71 -3.36
CA LYS A 70 11.73 10.84 -1.95
C LYS A 70 11.12 9.82 -0.99
N LEU A 71 10.05 9.10 -1.38
CA LEU A 71 9.36 8.19 -0.45
C LEU A 71 10.00 6.80 -0.38
N ALA A 72 10.69 6.38 -1.45
CA ALA A 72 11.37 5.08 -1.53
C ALA A 72 12.55 4.94 -0.53
N THR A 73 13.07 6.06 -0.02
CA THR A 73 14.29 6.15 0.79
C THR A 73 14.06 6.26 2.30
N GLN A 74 12.82 6.44 2.78
CA GLN A 74 12.61 6.69 4.22
C GLN A 74 12.56 5.39 5.04
N GLY A 75 13.54 5.26 5.94
CA GLY A 75 13.87 4.13 6.80
C GLY A 75 12.69 3.36 7.41
N ARG A 76 12.75 2.04 7.22
CA ARG A 76 11.78 1.01 7.61
C ARG A 76 11.67 0.85 9.14
N LYS A 77 10.46 0.91 9.70
CA LYS A 77 10.06 0.09 10.86
C LYS A 77 8.91 -0.83 10.47
N ARG A 78 9.23 -1.84 9.65
CA ARG A 78 8.32 -2.95 9.33
C ARG A 78 8.37 -3.96 10.49
N LYS A 79 7.21 -4.46 10.92
CA LYS A 79 7.13 -5.56 11.89
C LYS A 79 7.89 -6.78 11.32
N LYS A 80 8.99 -7.18 11.96
CA LYS A 80 9.77 -8.35 11.55
C LYS A 80 8.92 -9.59 11.78
N ARG A 81 8.77 -10.43 10.75
CA ARG A 81 8.25 -11.78 10.92
C ARG A 81 9.40 -12.64 11.44
N THR A 82 9.13 -13.57 12.35
CA THR A 82 10.09 -14.62 12.70
C THR A 82 10.36 -15.45 11.45
N SER A 83 11.60 -15.43 10.97
CA SER A 83 12.05 -16.37 9.94
C SER A 83 12.40 -17.68 10.63
N ILE A 84 11.93 -18.80 10.09
CA ILE A 84 12.37 -20.13 10.50
C ILE A 84 13.32 -20.60 9.39
N GLU A 85 14.55 -20.94 9.76
CA GLU A 85 15.50 -21.56 8.86
C GLU A 85 15.02 -22.99 8.60
N VAL A 86 14.63 -23.29 7.36
CA VAL A 86 14.37 -24.68 6.95
C VAL A 86 15.73 -25.28 6.63
N ALA A 87 16.32 -25.98 7.60
CA ALA A 87 17.40 -26.91 7.30
C ALA A 87 16.80 -28.05 6.48
N VAL A 88 17.19 -28.14 5.20
CA VAL A 88 16.96 -29.30 4.34
C VAL A 88 18.10 -30.29 4.55
#